data_AF-A0A845Y7V1-F1
#
_entry.id   AF-A0A845Y7V1-F1
#
_cell.length_a   1.000
_cell.length_b   1.000
_cell.length_c   1.000
_cell.angle_alpha   90.00
_cell.angle_beta   90.00
_cell.angle_gamma   90.00
#
_symmetry.space_group_name_H-M   'P 1'
#
loop_
_entity.id
_entity.type
_entity.pdbx_description
1 polymer ?
#
loop_
_entity_poly.entity_id
_entity_poly.type
_entity_poly.pdbx_seq_one_letter_code
_entity_poly.pdbx_strand_id
1 'polypeptide(L)'
;MTNETQLATFQVDSELWDQFKNKAKSNSKTASRVLVQLVQGYVAGKIDPETDLADETALDLTEEIKNEIKDEIKNEIKDEIKDEIFAMLLKGWRS
;
A
#
# COMPACT_ATOMS: atom_id res chain seq x y z
N MET A 1 -1.21 -23.46 24.68
CA MET A 1 -1.84 -22.30 25.36
C MET A 1 -1.19 -21.06 24.76
N THR A 2 -1.92 -20.25 23.98
CA THR A 2 -1.41 -18.95 23.53
C THR A 2 -1.58 -17.98 24.69
N ASN A 3 -0.49 -17.63 25.37
CA ASN A 3 -0.50 -16.57 26.37
C ASN A 3 -0.65 -15.23 25.64
N GLU A 4 -1.89 -14.85 25.34
CA GLU A 4 -2.20 -13.53 24.82
C GLU A 4 -1.89 -12.50 25.91
N THR A 5 -0.74 -11.84 25.77
CA THR A 5 -0.32 -10.77 26.68
C THR A 5 -0.86 -9.46 26.12
N GLN A 6 -1.65 -8.75 26.91
CA GLN A 6 -2.16 -7.43 26.53
C GLN A 6 -0.99 -6.44 26.49
N LEU A 7 -0.82 -5.73 25.36
CA LEU A 7 0.27 -4.80 25.14
C LEU A 7 0.21 -3.60 26.10
N ALA A 8 1.37 -3.04 26.44
CA ALA A 8 1.47 -1.77 27.18
C ALA A 8 0.81 -0.63 26.38
N THR A 9 0.09 0.25 27.08
CA THR A 9 -0.45 1.47 26.48
C THR A 9 0.70 2.44 26.18
N PHE A 10 0.88 2.80 24.92
CA PHE A 10 1.77 3.88 24.52
C PHE A 10 0.98 5.16 24.30
N GLN A 11 1.63 6.30 24.50
CA GLN A 11 1.06 7.60 24.22
C GLN A 11 1.56 8.07 22.85
N VAL A 12 0.63 8.50 22.00
CA VAL A 12 0.91 9.04 20.68
C VAL A 12 0.01 10.26 20.48
N ASP A 13 0.48 11.21 19.70
CA ASP A 13 -0.35 12.33 19.28
C ASP A 13 -1.62 11.84 18.56
N SER A 14 -2.76 12.51 18.81
CA SER A 14 -4.06 12.07 18.29
C SER A 14 -4.15 12.20 16.78
N GLU A 15 -3.57 13.26 16.21
CA GLU A 15 -3.59 13.49 14.77
C GLU A 15 -2.71 12.44 14.08
N LEU A 16 -1.52 12.19 14.62
CA LEU A 16 -0.63 11.14 14.12
C LEU A 16 -1.30 9.75 14.18
N TRP A 17 -2.05 9.47 15.26
CA TRP A 17 -2.81 8.22 15.37
C TRP A 17 -3.92 8.09 14.33
N ASP A 18 -4.62 9.18 14.03
CA ASP A 18 -5.65 9.20 12.99
C ASP A 18 -5.05 8.99 11.61
N GLN A 19 -3.92 9.63 11.30
CA GLN A 19 -3.16 9.39 10.07
C GLN A 19 -2.73 7.93 9.95
N PHE A 20 -2.18 7.34 11.01
CA PHE A 20 -1.80 5.94 11.05
C PHE A 20 -2.98 5.00 10.74
N LYS A 21 -4.14 5.23 11.39
CA LYS A 21 -5.36 4.44 11.14
C LYS A 21 -5.83 4.56 9.69
N ASN A 22 -5.83 5.78 9.14
CA ASN A 22 -6.25 6.03 7.77
C ASN A 22 -5.33 5.34 6.76
N LYS A 23 -4.00 5.41 6.97
CA LYS A 23 -3.00 4.72 6.13
C LYS A 23 -3.10 3.21 6.23
N ALA A 24 -3.38 2.66 7.41
CA ALA A 24 -3.64 1.22 7.56
C ALA A 24 -4.90 0.82 6.77
N LYS A 25 -5.96 1.62 6.85
CA LYS A 25 -7.23 1.38 6.17
C LYS A 25 -7.12 1.47 4.64
N SER A 26 -6.35 2.42 4.11
CA SER A 26 -6.10 2.51 2.65
C SER A 26 -5.42 1.24 2.12
N ASN A 27 -4.62 0.58 2.95
CA ASN A 27 -3.99 -0.71 2.67
C ASN A 27 -4.85 -1.92 3.07
N SER A 28 -6.15 -1.74 3.34
CA SER A 28 -7.09 -2.80 3.75
C SER A 28 -6.64 -3.58 5.01
N LYS A 29 -5.91 -2.91 5.91
CA LYS A 29 -5.46 -3.45 7.20
C LYS A 29 -6.08 -2.66 8.37
N THR A 30 -6.09 -3.26 9.55
CA THR A 30 -6.40 -2.55 10.81
C THR A 30 -5.12 -2.03 11.44
N ALA A 31 -5.21 -0.94 12.19
CA ALA A 31 -4.10 -0.39 12.98
C ALA A 31 -3.46 -1.45 13.90
N SER A 32 -4.29 -2.24 14.58
CA SER A 32 -3.82 -3.35 15.44
C SER A 32 -3.03 -4.40 14.66
N ARG A 33 -3.48 -4.78 13.46
CA ARG A 33 -2.78 -5.74 12.61
C ARG A 33 -1.43 -5.21 12.14
N VAL A 34 -1.36 -3.91 11.82
CA VAL A 34 -0.10 -3.27 11.43
C VAL A 34 0.88 -3.25 12.61
N LEU A 35 0.42 -2.89 13.82
CA LEU A 35 1.26 -2.92 15.03
C LEU A 35 1.82 -4.32 15.31
N VAL A 36 0.98 -5.36 15.21
CA VAL A 36 1.45 -6.75 15.38
C VAL A 36 2.51 -7.12 14.34
N GLN A 37 2.33 -6.71 13.09
CA GLN A 37 3.32 -6.95 12.03
C GLN A 37 4.63 -6.22 12.27
N LEU A 38 4.60 -4.98 12.77
CA LEU A 38 5.80 -4.23 13.14
C LEU A 38 6.57 -4.92 14.26
N VAL A 39 5.88 -5.36 15.32
CA VAL A 39 6.50 -6.11 16.43
C VAL A 39 7.13 -7.41 15.92
N GLN A 40 6.42 -8.17 15.08
CA GLN A 40 6.95 -9.40 14.49
C GLN A 40 8.15 -9.15 13.59
N GLY A 41 8.11 -8.09 12.77
CA GLY A 41 9.21 -7.71 11.88
C GLY A 41 10.47 -7.30 12.65
N TYR A 42 10.29 -6.51 13.72
CA TYR A 42 11.38 -6.11 14.61
C TYR A 42 12.03 -7.32 15.29
N VAL A 43 11.22 -8.21 15.89
CA VAL A 43 11.73 -9.44 16.53
C VAL A 43 12.44 -10.36 15.52
N ALA A 44 12.00 -10.38 14.27
CA ALA A 44 12.62 -11.15 13.20
C ALA A 44 13.88 -10.49 12.59
N GLY A 45 14.29 -9.31 13.06
CA GLY A 45 15.42 -8.54 12.51
C GLY A 45 15.19 -8.03 11.08
N LYS A 46 13.92 -7.92 10.65
CA LYS A 46 13.54 -7.40 9.34
C LYS A 46 13.23 -5.91 9.33
N ILE A 47 13.06 -5.35 10.53
CA ILE A 47 12.80 -3.93 10.75
C ILE A 47 13.83 -3.46 11.77
N ASP A 48 14.62 -2.47 11.40
CA ASP A 48 15.50 -1.74 12.30
C ASP A 48 14.97 -0.31 12.46
N PRO A 49 14.44 0.08 13.63
CA PRO A 49 13.86 1.39 13.87
C PRO A 49 14.85 2.53 13.66
N GLU A 50 16.16 2.30 13.80
CA GLU A 50 17.17 3.36 13.60
C GLU A 50 17.41 3.64 12.12
N THR A 51 17.33 2.63 11.25
CA THR A 51 17.58 2.80 9.80
C THR A 51 16.30 2.97 9.00
N ASP A 52 15.21 2.31 9.39
CA ASP A 52 13.97 2.25 8.60
C ASP A 52 13.02 3.42 8.88
N LEU A 53 13.19 4.09 10.04
CA LEU A 53 12.43 5.31 10.38
C LEU A 53 13.21 6.60 10.06
N ALA A 54 14.49 6.49 9.68
CA ALA A 54 15.32 7.65 9.34
C ALA A 54 14.98 8.26 7.98
N ASP A 55 14.16 7.60 7.16
CA ASP A 55 13.86 7.98 5.78
C ASP A 55 12.38 8.39 5.62
N GLU A 56 12.00 9.48 6.30
CA GLU A 56 10.67 10.12 6.14
C GLU A 56 10.36 10.48 4.66
N THR A 57 11.38 10.66 3.83
CA THR A 57 11.28 11.00 2.40
C THR A 57 11.06 9.78 1.49
N ALA A 58 11.44 8.56 1.92
CA ALA A 58 11.32 7.36 1.09
C ALA A 58 9.87 6.83 1.01
N LEU A 59 9.08 7.02 2.07
CA LEU A 59 7.69 6.59 2.16
C LEU A 59 6.75 7.41 1.26
N ASP A 60 7.05 8.68 1.02
CA ASP A 60 6.23 9.56 0.18
C ASP A 60 6.46 9.26 -1.31
N LEU A 61 7.72 9.11 -1.71
CA LEU A 61 8.11 8.74 -3.08
C LEU A 61 7.54 7.39 -3.51
N THR A 62 7.42 6.41 -2.61
CA THR A 62 6.88 5.09 -2.98
C THR A 62 5.38 5.10 -3.25
N GLU A 63 4.59 5.96 -2.60
CA GLU A 63 3.16 6.07 -2.90
C GLU A 63 2.87 6.90 -4.14
N GLU A 64 3.63 7.96 -4.37
CA GLU A 64 3.51 8.79 -5.57
C GLU A 64 3.84 7.97 -6.83
N ILE A 65 4.98 7.26 -6.83
CA ILE A 65 5.40 6.37 -7.92
C ILE A 65 4.39 5.22 -8.12
N LYS A 66 3.86 4.64 -7.04
CA LYS A 66 2.89 3.53 -7.14
C LYS A 66 1.55 3.97 -7.74
N ASN A 67 1.13 5.20 -7.48
CA ASN A 67 -0.11 5.75 -8.04
C ASN A 67 0.09 6.15 -9.51
N GLU A 68 1.20 6.80 -9.86
CA GLU A 68 1.53 7.13 -11.25
C GLU A 68 1.61 5.87 -12.12
N ILE A 69 2.39 4.86 -11.71
CA ILE A 69 2.53 3.60 -12.46
C ILE A 69 1.18 2.90 -12.63
N LYS A 70 0.32 2.92 -11.61
CA LYS A 70 -0.99 2.26 -11.66
C LYS A 70 -1.93 2.93 -12.65
N ASP A 71 -1.92 4.26 -12.70
CA ASP A 71 -2.78 5.02 -13.61
C ASP A 71 -2.26 4.97 -15.06
N GLU A 72 -0.94 4.99 -15.25
CA GLU A 72 -0.31 4.88 -16.57
C GLU A 72 -0.58 3.51 -17.21
N ILE A 73 -0.34 2.41 -16.48
CA ILE A 73 -0.63 1.04 -16.93
C ILE A 73 -2.13 0.85 -17.24
N LYS A 74 -3.01 1.43 -16.41
CA LYS A 74 -4.46 1.32 -16.61
C LYS A 74 -4.92 2.02 -17.87
N ASN A 75 -4.31 3.16 -18.21
CA ASN A 75 -4.66 3.92 -19.41
C ASN A 75 -4.10 3.26 -20.67
N GLU A 76 -2.84 2.83 -20.67
CA GLU A 76 -2.26 2.10 -21.81
C GLU A 76 -3.06 0.84 -22.15
N ILE A 77 -3.34 -0.02 -21.17
CA ILE A 77 -4.12 -1.26 -21.40
C ILE A 77 -5.52 -0.94 -21.94
N LYS A 78 -6.14 0.13 -21.45
CA LYS A 78 -7.50 0.51 -21.87
C LYS A 78 -7.53 1.00 -23.32
N ASP A 79 -6.50 1.72 -23.75
CA ASP A 79 -6.41 2.24 -25.12
C ASP A 79 -5.99 1.13 -26.10
N GLU A 80 -5.05 0.27 -25.72
CA GLU A 80 -4.62 -0.87 -26.54
C GLU A 80 -5.76 -1.88 -26.81
N ILE A 81 -6.53 -2.22 -25.76
CA ILE A 81 -7.70 -3.11 -25.88
C ILE A 81 -8.80 -2.45 -26.73
N LYS A 82 -8.99 -1.13 -26.59
CA LYS A 82 -9.96 -0.39 -27.41
C LYS A 82 -9.59 -0.46 -28.88
N ASP A 83 -8.32 -0.24 -29.21
CA ASP A 83 -7.83 -0.21 -30.58
C ASP A 83 -7.88 -1.61 -31.22
N GLU A 84 -7.56 -2.67 -30.48
CA GLU A 84 -7.73 -4.05 -30.95
C GLU A 84 -9.19 -4.41 -31.22
N ILE A 85 -10.11 -4.05 -30.31
CA ILE A 85 -11.55 -4.29 -30.50
C ILE A 85 -12.05 -3.49 -31.72
N PHE A 86 -11.63 -2.23 -31.88
CA PHE A 86 -11.99 -1.42 -33.05
C PHE A 86 -11.48 -2.03 -34.35
N ALA A 87 -10.23 -2.51 -34.36
CA ALA A 87 -9.62 -3.15 -35.52
C ALA A 87 -10.32 -4.47 -35.88
N MET A 88 -10.72 -5.28 -34.89
CA MET A 88 -11.50 -6.50 -35.12
C MET A 88 -12.90 -6.20 -35.68
N LEU A 89 -13.60 -5.20 -35.13
CA LEU A 89 -14.92 -4.79 -35.61
C LEU A 89 -14.87 -4.25 -37.04
N LEU A 90 -13.88 -3.44 -37.38
CA LEU A 90 -13.67 -2.93 -38.75
C LEU A 90 -13.33 -4.03 -39.76
N LYS A 91 -12.55 -5.04 -39.36
CA LYS A 91 -12.25 -6.21 -40.21
C LYS A 91 -13.48 -7.09 -40.43
N GLY A 92 -14.31 -7.28 -39.41
CA GLY A 92 -15.57 -8.03 -39.52
C GLY A 92 -16.64 -7.33 -40.36
N TRP A 93 -16.61 -5.99 -40.45
CA TRP A 93 -17.55 -5.20 -41.26
C TRP A 93 -17.17 -5.11 -42.74
N ARG A 94 -15.91 -5.41 -43.09
CA ARG A 94 -15.38 -5.41 -44.46
C ARG A 94 -15.40 -6.78 -45.15
N SER A 95 -15.80 -7.84 -44.44
CA SER A 95 -15.98 -9.20 -44.98
C SER A 95 -17.44 -9.50 -45.27
#